data_AF-A0A2V8GQ66-F1
#
_entry.id   AF-A0A2V8GQ66-F1
#
_cell.length_a   1.000
_cell.length_b   1.000
_cell.length_c   1.000
_cell.angle_alpha   90.00
_cell.angle_beta   90.00
_cell.angle_gamma   90.00
#
_symmetry.space_group_name_H-M   'P 1'
#
loop_
_entity.id
_entity.type
_entity.pdbx_description
1 polymer ?
#
loop_
_entity_poly.entity_id
_entity_poly.type
_entity_poly.pdbx_seq_one_letter_code
_entity_poly.pdbx_strand_id
1 'polypeptide(L)'
;PDGRKQVILNVPHYDFNWQLGYDTSIKVPKGTKLHVDAHYDNSANNKFNPNPRRTVYYGEMTWEEMMSGFFGVVVDKDVNPNKIITSRIPTGSGG
;
A
#
# COMPACT_ATOMS: atom_id res chain seq x y z
N PRO A 1 -0.51 -17.81 -12.16
CA PRO A 1 -1.10 -16.52 -12.59
C PRO A 1 -1.82 -16.68 -13.94
N ASP A 2 -3.10 -16.28 -14.00
CA ASP A 2 -3.99 -16.35 -15.17
C ASP A 2 -3.76 -15.20 -16.19
N GLY A 3 -2.79 -14.33 -15.93
CA GLY A 3 -2.44 -13.19 -16.78
C GLY A 3 -3.36 -11.97 -16.62
N ARG A 4 -4.41 -12.07 -15.81
CA ARG A 4 -5.37 -10.99 -15.61
C ARG A 4 -4.78 -9.90 -14.72
N LYS A 5 -5.07 -8.64 -15.07
CA LYS A 5 -4.85 -7.46 -14.22
C LYS A 5 -6.20 -6.90 -13.78
N GLN A 6 -6.31 -6.56 -12.51
CA GLN A 6 -7.52 -5.98 -11.95
C GLN A 6 -7.15 -4.99 -10.85
N VAL A 7 -7.77 -3.81 -10.87
CA VAL A 7 -7.73 -2.86 -9.76
C VAL A 7 -8.76 -3.30 -8.73
N ILE A 8 -8.32 -3.53 -7.50
CA ILE A 8 -9.18 -4.00 -6.40
C ILE A 8 -9.56 -2.89 -5.42
N LEU A 9 -8.77 -1.81 -5.40
CA LEU A 9 -9.00 -0.61 -4.60
C LEU A 9 -8.46 0.59 -5.38
N ASN A 10 -9.26 1.65 -5.47
CA ASN A 10 -8.86 2.92 -6.07
C ASN A 10 -9.43 4.07 -5.22
N VAL A 11 -8.55 4.83 -4.57
CA VAL A 11 -8.90 5.95 -3.71
C VAL A 11 -8.21 7.21 -4.25
N PRO A 12 -8.74 7.83 -5.32
CA PRO A 12 -8.06 8.92 -6.02
C PRO A 12 -7.96 10.21 -5.21
N HIS A 13 -8.81 10.36 -4.19
CA HIS A 13 -8.81 11.50 -3.24
C HIS A 13 -8.61 10.99 -1.82
N TYR A 14 -7.53 10.24 -1.62
CA TYR A 14 -7.14 9.79 -0.29
C TYR A 14 -6.86 10.98 0.64
N ASP A 15 -7.34 10.90 1.87
CA ASP A 15 -7.03 11.84 2.96
C ASP A 15 -6.15 11.12 3.99
N PHE A 16 -5.03 11.73 4.37
CA PHE A 16 -4.07 11.13 5.30
C PHE A 16 -4.67 10.84 6.69
N ASN A 17 -5.77 11.49 7.06
CA ASN A 17 -6.48 11.24 8.32
C ASN A 17 -7.30 9.95 8.29
N TRP A 18 -7.40 9.28 7.14
CA TRP A 18 -8.18 8.05 6.99
C TRP A 18 -7.32 6.80 7.17
N GLN A 19 -7.59 6.04 8.24
CA GLN A 19 -7.04 4.70 8.44
C GLN A 19 -8.15 3.66 8.28
N LEU A 20 -8.61 3.49 7.02
CA LEU A 20 -9.76 2.64 6.70
C LEU A 20 -9.31 1.25 6.23
N GLY A 21 -10.03 0.22 6.68
CA GLY A 21 -9.98 -1.12 6.11
C GLY A 21 -11.00 -1.26 4.98
N TYR A 22 -10.59 -1.86 3.86
CA TYR A 22 -11.48 -2.17 2.74
C TYR A 22 -11.52 -3.68 2.52
N ASP A 23 -12.68 -4.27 2.75
CA ASP A 23 -12.88 -5.71 2.51
C ASP A 23 -13.17 -5.99 1.03
N THR A 24 -12.60 -7.08 0.53
CA THR A 24 -12.83 -7.57 -0.83
C THR A 24 -13.03 -9.09 -0.82
N SER A 25 -13.80 -9.59 -1.78
CA SER A 25 -14.11 -11.02 -1.91
C SER A 25 -13.40 -11.70 -3.08
N ILE A 26 -12.27 -11.14 -3.54
CA ILE A 26 -11.53 -11.69 -4.67
C ILE A 26 -10.72 -12.93 -4.29
N LYS A 27 -10.77 -13.96 -5.14
CA LYS A 27 -9.85 -15.11 -5.03
C LYS A 27 -8.56 -14.79 -5.77
N VAL A 28 -7.43 -15.03 -5.10
CA VAL A 28 -6.10 -14.72 -5.62
C VAL A 28 -5.34 -16.02 -5.86
N PRO A 29 -5.17 -16.47 -7.12
CA PRO A 29 -4.44 -17.69 -7.40
C PRO A 29 -2.96 -17.61 -6.99
N LYS A 30 -2.34 -18.76 -6.75
CA LYS A 30 -0.90 -18.84 -6.49
C LYS A 30 -0.09 -18.16 -7.61
N GLY A 31 0.89 -17.35 -7.21
CA GLY A 31 1.77 -16.62 -8.11
C GLY A 31 1.20 -15.30 -8.64
N THR A 32 0.03 -14.88 -8.18
CA THR A 32 -0.44 -13.51 -8.38
C THR A 32 0.49 -12.52 -7.67
N LYS A 33 0.66 -11.34 -8.26
CA LYS A 33 1.43 -10.23 -7.70
C LYS A 33 0.47 -9.12 -7.31
N LEU A 34 0.53 -8.69 -6.06
CA LEU A 34 -0.10 -7.45 -5.62
C LEU A 34 0.83 -6.28 -5.98
N HIS A 35 0.29 -5.28 -6.66
CA HIS A 35 0.97 -4.01 -6.92
C HIS A 35 0.20 -2.93 -6.19
N VAL A 36 0.93 -2.05 -5.50
CA VAL A 36 0.34 -0.90 -4.82
C VAL A 36 1.07 0.34 -5.29
N ASP A 37 0.32 1.25 -5.89
CA ASP A 37 0.79 2.54 -6.38
C ASP A 37 0.27 3.62 -5.44
N ALA A 38 1.15 4.53 -5.01
CA ALA A 38 0.79 5.69 -4.21
C ALA A 38 1.50 6.93 -4.74
N HIS A 39 0.85 8.09 -4.59
CA HIS A 39 1.34 9.36 -5.10
C HIS A 39 1.40 10.39 -3.98
N TYR A 40 2.56 11.02 -3.82
CA TYR A 40 2.74 12.17 -2.93
C TYR A 40 2.51 13.47 -3.69
N ASP A 41 1.67 14.37 -3.16
CA ASP A 41 1.39 15.68 -3.75
C ASP A 41 2.28 16.77 -3.13
N ASN A 42 3.45 17.00 -3.76
CA ASN A 42 4.37 18.09 -3.40
C ASN A 42 4.05 19.41 -4.12
N SER A 43 2.86 19.56 -4.71
CA SER A 43 2.50 20.78 -5.44
C SER A 43 2.36 21.98 -4.49
N ALA A 44 2.65 23.18 -4.99
CA ALA A 44 2.53 24.42 -4.21
C ALA A 44 1.09 24.75 -3.77
N ASN A 45 0.09 24.07 -4.35
CA ASN A 45 -1.31 24.26 -4.03
C ASN A 45 -1.80 23.34 -2.89
N ASN A 46 -0.99 22.35 -2.49
CA ASN A 46 -1.33 21.49 -1.36
C ASN A 46 -1.12 22.25 -0.04
N LYS A 47 -2.22 22.68 0.59
CA LYS A 47 -2.20 23.40 1.88
C LYS A 47 -1.61 22.59 3.04
N PHE A 48 -1.58 21.27 2.91
CA PHE A 48 -1.00 20.37 3.91
C PHE A 48 0.52 20.19 3.74
N ASN A 49 1.08 20.71 2.65
CA ASN A 49 2.51 20.71 2.41
C ASN A 49 3.11 22.10 2.70
N PRO A 50 3.75 22.29 3.87
CA PRO A 50 4.31 23.59 4.25
C PRO A 50 5.54 23.99 3.42
N ASN A 51 6.16 23.06 2.68
CA ASN A 51 7.34 23.37 1.86
C ASN A 51 7.39 22.54 0.56
N PRO A 52 6.78 23.03 -0.54
CA PRO A 52 6.72 22.32 -1.83
C PRO A 52 8.08 22.22 -2.56
N ARG A 53 9.13 22.86 -2.04
CA ARG A 53 10.49 22.79 -2.62
C ARG A 53 11.37 21.76 -1.94
N ARG A 54 10.89 21.14 -0.85
CA ARG A 54 11.65 20.11 -0.14
C ARG A 54 11.61 18.80 -0.93
N THR A 55 12.72 18.07 -0.90
CA THR A 55 12.78 16.70 -1.42
C THR A 55 11.83 15.81 -0.63
N VAL A 56 10.99 15.06 -1.34
CA VAL A 56 10.14 14.02 -0.77
C VAL A 56 10.94 12.74 -0.60
N TYR A 57 10.88 12.14 0.59
CA TYR A 57 11.52 10.87 0.90
C TYR A 57 10.75 10.16 2.01
N TYR A 58 10.90 8.83 2.09
CA TYR A 58 10.31 8.04 3.15
C TYR A 58 10.97 8.37 4.50
N GLY A 59 10.19 8.57 5.55
CA GLY A 59 10.71 8.73 6.91
C GLY A 59 9.63 8.62 7.98
N GLU A 60 10.06 8.59 9.24
CA GLU A 60 9.15 8.33 10.36
C GLU A 60 8.60 9.60 11.00
N MET A 61 9.12 10.76 10.61
CA MET A 61 8.74 12.04 11.19
C MET A 61 7.52 12.63 10.48
N THR A 62 6.81 13.53 11.17
CA THR A 62 5.57 14.16 10.66
C THR A 62 5.76 15.04 9.43
N TRP A 63 7.01 15.38 9.08
CA TRP A 63 7.38 16.15 7.88
C TRP A 63 8.03 15.27 6.80
N GLU A 64 8.06 13.96 7.01
CA GLU A 64 8.55 12.94 6.09
C GLU A 64 7.36 12.12 5.61
N GLU A 65 7.50 11.49 4.45
CA GLU A 65 6.39 10.77 3.86
C GLU A 65 6.39 9.30 4.29
N MET A 66 5.21 8.72 4.41
CA MET A 66 5.05 7.29 4.61
C MET A 66 4.00 6.75 3.65
N MET A 67 4.26 5.56 3.15
CA MET A 67 3.23 4.74 2.52
C MET A 67 3.39 3.33 3.06
N SER A 68 2.26 2.74 3.48
CA SER A 68 2.21 1.34 3.90
C SER A 68 0.94 0.71 3.35
N GLY A 69 1.10 -0.10 2.31
CA GLY A 69 0.00 -0.86 1.71
C GLY A 69 -0.36 -2.09 2.54
N PHE A 70 -0.87 -1.91 3.76
CA PHE A 70 -1.33 -3.02 4.58
C PHE A 70 -2.40 -3.83 3.86
N PHE A 71 -2.26 -5.16 3.88
CA PHE A 71 -3.25 -6.08 3.34
C PHE A 71 -3.31 -7.34 4.19
N GLY A 72 -4.50 -7.95 4.22
CA GLY A 72 -4.73 -9.26 4.80
C GLY A 72 -5.21 -10.23 3.73
N VAL A 73 -5.00 -11.53 3.96
CA VAL A 73 -5.61 -12.60 3.15
C VAL A 73 -6.28 -13.60 4.07
N VAL A 74 -7.40 -14.14 3.61
CA VAL A 74 -8.05 -15.28 4.24
C VAL A 74 -7.61 -16.54 3.49
N VAL A 75 -7.19 -17.56 4.24
CA VAL A 75 -6.72 -18.84 3.70
C VAL A 75 -7.43 -20.00 4.39
N ASP A 76 -7.48 -21.15 3.73
CA ASP A 76 -8.03 -22.36 4.34
C ASP A 76 -7.22 -22.78 5.57
N LYS A 77 -7.89 -23.43 6.53
CA LYS A 77 -7.32 -23.81 7.84
C LYS A 77 -6.01 -24.63 7.76
N ASP A 78 -5.83 -25.37 6.67
CA ASP A 78 -4.70 -26.29 6.48
C ASP A 78 -3.50 -25.63 5.77
N VAL A 79 -3.61 -24.34 5.43
CA VAL A 79 -2.54 -23.57 4.79
C VAL A 79 -1.57 -23.05 5.85
N ASN A 80 -0.27 -23.28 5.65
CA ASN A 80 0.76 -22.70 6.49
C ASN A 80 0.91 -21.18 6.23
N PRO A 81 0.61 -20.31 7.22
CA PRO A 81 0.61 -18.85 7.04
C PRO A 81 2.01 -18.25 6.82
N ASN A 82 3.09 -18.99 7.13
CA ASN A 82 4.45 -18.50 6.87
C ASN A 82 4.88 -18.72 5.40
N LYS A 83 4.03 -19.33 4.57
CA LYS A 83 4.34 -19.67 3.17
C LYS A 83 3.40 -19.00 2.15
N ILE A 84 2.48 -18.15 2.61
CA ILE A 84 1.46 -17.53 1.74
C ILE A 84 1.96 -16.26 1.03
N ILE A 85 2.89 -15.52 1.67
CA ILE A 85 3.40 -14.26 1.16
C ILE A 85 4.92 -14.36 1.03
N THR A 86 5.42 -14.00 -0.13
CA THR A 86 6.85 -13.78 -0.36
C THR A 86 7.02 -12.32 -0.75
N SER A 87 7.63 -11.52 0.13
CA SER A 87 8.02 -10.15 -0.19
C SER A 87 9.46 -10.12 -0.69
N ARG A 88 9.75 -9.25 -1.66
CA ARG A 88 11.13 -8.90 -2.04
C ARG A 88 11.70 -7.76 -1.18
N ILE A 89 10.85 -7.10 -0.41
CA ILE A 89 11.19 -6.01 0.50
C ILE A 89 11.06 -6.55 1.93
N PRO A 90 12.07 -6.41 2.81
CA PRO A 90 12.00 -6.92 4.18
C PRO A 90 10.75 -6.39 4.89
N THR A 91 9.92 -7.29 5.41
CA THR A 91 8.78 -6.93 6.26
C THR A 91 9.33 -6.53 7.64
N GLY A 92 9.74 -5.27 7.77
CA GLY A 92 10.28 -4.70 8.98
C GLY A 92 10.90 -3.34 8.66
N SER A 93 10.36 -2.30 9.30
CA SER A 93 10.68 -0.88 9.10
C SER A 93 10.51 -0.37 7.67
N GLY A 94 9.30 0.12 7.37
CA GLY A 94 9.13 1.29 6.50
C GLY A 94 9.80 1.29 5.12
N GLY A 95 9.08 0.81 4.12
CA GLY A 95 9.49 0.83 2.71
C GLY A 95 8.90 -0.34 1.93
#